data_AF-V9F756-F1
#
_entry.id   AF-V9F756-F1
#
_cell.length_a   1.000
_cell.length_b   1.000
_cell.length_c   1.000
_cell.angle_alpha   90.00
_cell.angle_beta   90.00
_cell.angle_gamma   90.00
#
_symmetry.space_group_name_H-M   'P 1'
#
loop_
_entity.id
_entity.type
_entity.pdbx_description
1 polymer ?
#
loop_
_entity_poly.entity_id
_entity_poly.type
_entity_poly.pdbx_seq_one_letter_code
_entity_poly.pdbx_strand_id
1 'polypeptide(L)'
;MLVRVPNKPPLYAMLRINRGPNSAPFNEDVDPELFPVFYDAQAFSKSSVSLPRSPTGERRSLSVKLQQLPIVSAVGSTIYKVQGETLRSMVVVEWKSPIAIVNKPQQTYLLVSRVVSRFAFSTLTQFTAELAEWSRPPPAALEEEICLQELSHITLQALQQELLL
;
A
#
# COMPACT_ATOMS: atom_id res chain seq x y z
N MET A 1 -0.39 51.06 3.27
CA MET A 1 -0.68 50.05 4.30
C MET A 1 0.50 49.07 4.33
N LEU A 2 1.28 49.05 5.41
CA LEU A 2 2.44 48.16 5.55
C LEU A 2 2.01 46.93 6.34
N VAL A 3 1.80 45.81 5.65
CA VAL A 3 1.48 44.53 6.28
C VAL A 3 2.77 43.92 6.79
N ARG A 4 2.91 43.78 8.12
CA ARG A 4 4.04 43.08 8.74
C ARG A 4 3.79 41.58 8.63
N VAL A 5 4.54 40.92 7.74
CA VAL A 5 4.52 39.46 7.63
C VAL A 5 5.48 38.88 8.68
N PRO A 6 5.07 37.88 9.49
CA PRO A 6 5.96 37.18 10.39
C PRO A 6 7.18 36.61 9.64
N ASN A 7 8.37 36.66 10.24
CA ASN A 7 9.59 36.11 9.61
C ASN A 7 9.62 34.57 9.56
N LYS A 8 8.70 33.91 10.26
CA LYS A 8 8.55 32.45 10.31
C LYS A 8 7.19 32.06 9.74
N PRO A 9 7.11 30.99 8.93
CA PRO A 9 5.83 30.46 8.48
C PRO A 9 4.99 30.01 9.70
N PRO A 10 3.66 30.11 9.62
CA PRO A 10 2.80 29.59 10.68
C PRO A 10 2.87 28.06 10.74
N LEU A 11 2.66 27.46 11.91
CA LEU A 11 2.69 26.00 12.10
C LEU A 11 1.68 25.27 11.19
N TYR A 12 0.55 25.92 10.90
CA TYR A 12 -0.42 25.51 9.91
C TYR A 12 -1.11 26.75 9.30
N ALA A 13 -1.64 26.60 8.09
CA ALA A 13 -2.58 27.53 7.48
C ALA A 13 -3.87 26.80 7.15
N MET A 14 -4.98 27.51 7.22
CA MET A 14 -6.26 27.02 6.71
C MET A 14 -6.44 27.56 5.29
N LEU A 15 -6.46 26.67 4.30
CA LEU A 15 -6.74 27.03 2.92
C LEU A 15 -8.21 26.83 2.64
N ARG A 16 -8.86 27.84 2.04
CA ARG A 16 -10.18 27.67 1.45
C ARG A 16 -10.05 27.31 -0.02
N ILE A 17 -10.53 26.13 -0.42
CA ILE A 17 -10.48 25.64 -1.79
C ILE A 17 -11.89 25.25 -2.21
N ASN A 18 -12.43 25.90 -3.24
CA ASN A 18 -13.70 25.52 -3.83
C ASN A 18 -13.49 24.24 -4.66
N ARG A 19 -13.98 23.10 -4.16
CA ARG A 19 -13.79 21.78 -4.77
C ARG A 19 -14.86 21.39 -5.77
N GLY A 20 -15.82 22.28 -6.04
CA GLY A 20 -16.95 21.99 -6.90
C GLY A 20 -17.99 21.04 -6.25
N PRO A 21 -19.05 20.69 -7.00
CA PRO A 21 -20.28 20.10 -6.44
C PRO A 21 -20.14 18.66 -5.93
N ASN A 22 -19.03 17.98 -6.19
CA ASN A 22 -18.82 16.56 -5.86
C ASN A 22 -17.92 16.34 -4.64
N SER A 23 -17.56 17.40 -3.91
CA SER A 23 -16.73 17.28 -2.72
C SER A 23 -17.58 17.11 -1.46
N ALA A 24 -17.48 15.94 -0.82
CA ALA A 24 -18.04 15.71 0.50
C ALA A 24 -16.98 15.97 1.59
N PRO A 25 -17.33 16.64 2.71
CA PRO A 25 -16.44 16.74 3.85
C PRO A 25 -16.28 15.36 4.51
N PHE A 26 -15.18 15.16 5.22
CA PHE A 26 -14.94 13.91 5.97
C PHE A 26 -15.85 13.77 7.20
N ASN A 27 -16.35 14.89 7.72
CA ASN A 27 -17.34 14.98 8.79
C ASN A 27 -18.32 16.12 8.45
N GLU A 28 -19.61 15.94 8.72
CA GLU A 28 -20.65 16.95 8.48
C GLU A 28 -20.40 18.27 9.23
N ASP A 29 -19.68 18.21 10.36
CA ASP A 29 -19.34 19.40 11.17
C ASP A 29 -18.19 20.25 10.60
N VAL A 30 -17.53 19.83 9.51
CA VAL A 30 -16.35 20.49 8.96
C VAL A 30 -16.69 21.16 7.64
N ASP A 31 -16.40 22.48 7.53
CA ASP A 31 -16.55 23.21 6.27
C ASP A 31 -15.77 22.49 5.15
N PRO A 32 -16.46 21.95 4.12
CA PRO A 32 -15.86 21.16 3.05
C PRO A 32 -14.88 21.96 2.19
N GLU A 33 -14.85 23.27 2.32
CA GLU A 33 -13.91 24.12 1.60
C GLU A 33 -12.65 24.42 2.42
N LEU A 34 -12.63 24.17 3.74
CA LEU A 34 -11.52 24.51 4.64
C LEU A 34 -10.57 23.34 4.89
N PHE A 35 -9.29 23.53 4.55
CA PHE A 35 -8.24 22.52 4.67
C PHE A 35 -7.07 22.98 5.52
N PRO A 36 -6.71 22.22 6.58
CA PRO A 36 -5.47 22.48 7.30
C PRO A 36 -4.27 22.03 6.46
N VAL A 37 -3.35 22.96 6.21
CA VAL A 37 -2.05 22.71 5.59
C VAL A 37 -0.98 23.00 6.64
N PHE A 38 -0.12 22.02 6.92
CA PHE A 38 0.94 22.15 7.92
C PHE A 38 2.26 22.45 7.22
N TYR A 39 2.94 23.53 7.60
CA TYR A 39 4.19 23.95 6.94
C TYR A 39 5.41 23.11 7.36
N ASP A 40 5.40 22.59 8.59
CA ASP A 40 6.50 21.75 9.11
C ASP A 40 6.39 20.28 8.68
N ALA A 41 5.33 19.91 7.99
CA ALA A 41 5.16 18.56 7.51
C ALA A 41 5.91 18.36 6.20
N GLN A 42 7.04 17.68 6.27
CA GLN A 42 7.66 17.14 5.06
C GLN A 42 6.68 16.15 4.42
N ALA A 43 6.42 16.32 3.12
CA ALA A 43 5.65 15.34 2.37
C ALA A 43 6.25 13.94 2.60
N PHE A 44 5.40 12.95 2.86
CA PHE A 44 5.76 11.57 3.18
C PHE A 44 6.41 11.32 4.55
N SER A 45 6.75 12.35 5.33
CA SER A 45 7.27 12.13 6.68
C SER A 45 6.14 11.87 7.67
N LYS A 46 6.38 10.92 8.57
CA LYS A 46 5.47 10.62 9.67
C LYS A 46 5.57 11.77 10.67
N SER A 47 4.51 12.54 10.79
CA SER A 47 4.45 13.66 11.73
C SER A 47 3.77 13.19 13.02
N SER A 48 4.43 13.41 14.15
CA SER A 48 3.87 13.07 15.46
C SER A 48 3.20 14.31 16.05
N VAL A 49 1.89 14.25 16.18
CA VAL A 49 1.09 15.30 16.81
C VAL A 49 0.90 14.92 18.27
N SER A 50 1.38 15.75 19.19
CA SER A 50 1.10 15.54 20.61
C SER A 50 -0.38 15.78 20.88
N LEU A 51 -1.04 14.83 21.52
CA LEU A 51 -2.43 14.95 21.96
C LEU A 51 -2.49 15.41 23.43
N PRO A 52 -3.62 15.97 23.89
CA PRO A 52 -3.87 16.19 25.30
C PRO A 52 -3.66 14.90 26.10
N ARG A 53 -3.10 15.03 27.31
CA ARG A 53 -2.85 13.89 28.20
C ARG A 53 -4.14 13.10 28.43
N SER A 54 -4.00 11.80 28.67
CA SER A 54 -5.14 10.98 29.08
C SER A 54 -5.71 11.52 30.42
N PRO A 55 -6.95 11.16 30.78
CA PRO A 55 -7.48 11.44 32.11
C PRO A 55 -6.60 10.90 33.25
N THR A 56 -5.80 9.87 32.97
CA THR A 56 -4.81 9.28 33.87
C THR A 56 -3.43 9.97 33.83
N GLY A 57 -3.28 11.05 33.05
CA GLY A 57 -2.07 11.88 32.99
C GLY A 57 -0.99 11.42 31.99
N GLU A 58 -1.23 10.32 31.27
CA GLU A 58 -0.30 9.75 30.29
C GLU A 58 -0.19 10.64 29.05
N ARG A 59 1.03 10.74 28.52
CA ARG A 59 1.26 11.46 27.25
C ARG A 59 0.72 10.61 26.11
N ARG A 60 -0.09 11.23 25.26
CA ARG A 60 -0.62 10.60 24.05
C ARG A 60 -0.06 11.34 22.83
N SER A 61 0.25 10.60 21.79
CA SER A 61 0.65 11.17 20.50
C SER A 61 -0.06 10.43 19.37
N LEU A 62 -0.45 11.18 18.35
CA LEU A 62 -0.99 10.67 17.11
C LEU A 62 0.08 10.78 16.05
N SER A 63 0.51 9.64 15.52
CA SER A 63 1.35 9.65 14.32
C SER A 63 0.47 9.78 13.09
N VAL A 64 0.40 10.97 12.53
CA VAL A 64 -0.29 11.22 11.26
C VAL A 64 0.69 11.22 10.10
N LYS A 65 0.23 10.67 8.98
CA LYS A 65 0.81 10.92 7.68
C LYS A 65 -0.19 11.80 6.94
N LEU A 66 0.19 13.04 6.64
CA LEU A 66 -0.74 13.97 5.99
C LEU A 66 -1.22 13.41 4.66
N GLN A 67 -2.51 13.59 4.39
CA GLN A 67 -3.14 13.19 3.15
C GLN A 67 -2.58 14.02 2.01
N GLN A 68 -1.76 13.37 1.19
CA GLN A 68 -1.41 13.80 -0.15
C GLN A 68 -2.50 13.35 -1.12
N LEU A 69 -2.57 13.97 -2.30
CA LEU A 69 -3.31 13.39 -3.43
C LEU A 69 -2.96 11.90 -3.56
N PRO A 70 -3.92 10.99 -3.83
CA PRO A 70 -3.69 9.55 -3.94
C PRO A 70 -2.97 9.21 -5.25
N ILE A 71 -1.90 9.93 -5.58
CA ILE A 71 -1.11 9.83 -6.79
C ILE A 71 0.33 9.57 -6.35
N VAL A 72 0.93 8.50 -6.86
CA VAL A 72 2.32 8.14 -6.65
C VAL A 72 3.01 8.01 -8.01
N SER A 73 4.27 8.44 -8.09
CA SER A 73 5.09 8.10 -9.26
C SER A 73 5.30 6.59 -9.29
N ALA A 74 4.67 5.93 -10.25
CA ALA A 74 4.67 4.47 -10.39
C ALA A 74 5.60 3.99 -11.51
N VAL A 75 6.59 4.80 -11.90
CA VAL A 75 7.61 4.43 -12.93
C VAL A 75 8.42 3.22 -12.48
N GLY A 76 8.66 3.09 -11.17
CA GLY A 76 9.27 1.93 -10.55
C GLY A 76 8.68 1.71 -9.17
N SER A 77 8.48 0.45 -8.80
CA SER A 77 7.89 0.08 -7.51
C SER A 77 8.54 -1.18 -6.97
N THR A 78 8.59 -1.30 -5.65
CA THR A 78 8.99 -2.54 -5.00
C THR A 78 7.84 -3.54 -5.07
N ILE A 79 8.16 -4.84 -5.06
CA ILE A 79 7.14 -5.90 -5.13
C ILE A 79 6.06 -5.75 -4.05
N TYR A 80 6.45 -5.34 -2.85
CA TYR A 80 5.51 -5.13 -1.74
C TYR A 80 4.44 -4.07 -2.04
N LYS A 81 4.74 -3.07 -2.87
CA LYS A 81 3.79 -1.99 -3.21
C LYS A 81 2.83 -2.39 -4.32
N VAL A 82 3.15 -3.41 -5.11
CA VAL A 82 2.30 -3.90 -6.21
C VAL A 82 1.64 -5.23 -5.87
N GLN A 83 1.80 -5.73 -4.64
CA GLN A 83 1.14 -6.94 -4.20
C GLN A 83 -0.38 -6.73 -4.20
N GLY A 84 -1.11 -7.65 -4.86
CA GLY A 84 -2.56 -7.54 -5.05
C GLY A 84 -2.97 -6.81 -6.34
N GLU A 85 -2.06 -6.08 -6.97
CA GLU A 85 -2.35 -5.36 -8.21
C GLU A 85 -2.34 -6.29 -9.43
N THR A 86 -3.16 -5.98 -10.43
CA THR A 86 -3.08 -6.60 -11.77
C THR A 86 -2.56 -5.56 -12.75
N LEU A 87 -1.34 -5.79 -13.24
CA LEU A 87 -0.64 -4.89 -14.15
C LEU A 87 -0.84 -5.33 -15.60
N ARG A 88 -1.00 -4.34 -16.49
CA ARG A 88 -1.09 -4.59 -17.94
C ARG A 88 0.24 -5.03 -18.54
N SER A 89 1.35 -4.50 -18.03
CA SER A 89 2.71 -4.82 -18.45
C SER A 89 3.67 -4.54 -17.30
N MET A 90 4.74 -5.33 -17.20
CA MET A 90 5.75 -5.16 -16.17
C MET A 90 7.14 -5.49 -16.70
N VAL A 91 8.13 -4.71 -16.25
CA VAL A 91 9.55 -4.98 -16.46
C VAL A 91 10.20 -5.24 -15.11
N VAL A 92 10.76 -6.43 -14.92
CA VAL A 92 11.56 -6.76 -13.73
C VAL A 92 12.99 -6.28 -13.96
N VAL A 93 13.38 -5.25 -13.22
CA VAL A 93 14.75 -4.71 -13.26
C VAL A 93 15.67 -5.63 -12.45
N GLU A 94 15.29 -5.95 -11.21
CA GLU A 94 16.03 -6.79 -10.29
C GLU A 94 15.11 -7.81 -9.62
N TRP A 95 15.57 -9.06 -9.54
CA TRP A 95 14.83 -10.13 -8.87
C TRP A 95 15.01 -10.14 -7.35
N LYS A 96 16.18 -9.71 -6.87
CA LYS A 96 16.54 -9.62 -5.46
C LYS A 96 17.25 -8.30 -5.22
N SER A 97 16.95 -7.68 -4.09
CA SER A 97 17.70 -6.53 -3.61
C SER A 97 19.12 -6.96 -3.22
N PRO A 98 20.14 -6.09 -3.38
CA PRO A 98 21.46 -6.31 -2.78
C PRO A 98 21.41 -6.40 -1.24
N ILE A 99 20.34 -5.90 -0.61
CA ILE A 99 20.17 -5.94 0.83
C ILE A 99 19.45 -7.25 1.21
N ALA A 100 20.18 -8.20 1.79
CA ALA A 100 19.65 -9.55 2.07
C ALA A 100 18.39 -9.55 2.95
N ILE A 101 18.30 -8.67 3.96
CA ILE A 101 17.21 -8.66 4.96
C ILE A 101 15.83 -8.36 4.36
N VAL A 102 15.77 -7.70 3.19
CA VAL A 102 14.49 -7.33 2.56
C VAL A 102 13.98 -8.40 1.60
N ASN A 103 14.83 -9.35 1.23
CA ASN A 103 14.51 -10.42 0.30
C ASN A 103 13.75 -11.53 1.03
N LYS A 104 12.64 -11.97 0.43
CA LYS A 104 11.87 -13.12 0.91
C LYS A 104 11.73 -14.15 -0.22
N PRO A 105 11.99 -15.44 0.04
CA PRO A 105 11.91 -16.52 -0.96
C PRO A 105 10.74 -16.39 -1.94
N GLN A 106 9.52 -16.15 -1.45
CA GLN A 106 8.30 -16.16 -2.27
C GLN A 106 8.08 -14.90 -3.12
N GLN A 107 8.98 -13.91 -3.09
CA GLN A 107 8.81 -12.63 -3.81
C GLN A 107 8.75 -12.78 -5.32
N THR A 108 9.50 -13.72 -5.88
CA THR A 108 9.53 -13.94 -7.33
C THR A 108 8.16 -14.36 -7.84
N TYR A 109 7.46 -15.24 -7.12
CA TYR A 109 6.09 -15.63 -7.48
C TYR A 109 5.14 -14.41 -7.46
N LEU A 110 5.28 -13.54 -6.45
CA LEU A 110 4.49 -12.31 -6.38
C LEU A 110 4.73 -11.44 -7.62
N LEU A 111 5.97 -11.35 -8.13
CA LEU A 111 6.28 -10.59 -9.34
C LEU A 111 5.61 -11.19 -10.57
N VAL A 112 5.83 -12.48 -10.84
CA VAL A 112 5.34 -13.13 -12.06
C VAL A 112 3.80 -13.15 -12.10
N SER A 113 3.15 -13.24 -10.94
CA SER A 113 1.68 -13.23 -10.82
C SER A 113 1.03 -11.85 -11.00
N ARG A 114 1.79 -10.76 -11.19
CA ARG A 114 1.19 -9.42 -11.40
C ARG A 114 0.64 -9.22 -12.81
N VAL A 115 1.02 -10.04 -13.77
CA VAL A 115 0.60 -9.92 -15.17
C VAL A 115 -0.14 -11.16 -15.62
N VAL A 116 -1.10 -10.97 -16.53
CA VAL A 116 -1.97 -12.05 -17.03
C VAL A 116 -1.42 -12.79 -18.24
N SER A 117 -0.31 -12.32 -18.82
CA SER A 117 0.27 -12.87 -20.04
C SER A 117 1.78 -12.81 -20.02
N ARG A 118 2.44 -13.85 -20.54
CA ARG A 118 3.89 -13.90 -20.71
C ARG A 118 4.44 -12.78 -21.60
N PHE A 119 3.64 -12.29 -22.55
CA PHE A 119 4.05 -11.20 -23.45
C PHE A 119 4.01 -9.83 -22.78
N ALA A 120 3.31 -9.72 -21.65
CA ALA A 120 3.26 -8.53 -20.81
C ALA A 120 4.40 -8.50 -19.76
N PHE A 121 5.24 -9.53 -19.74
CA PHE A 121 6.33 -9.69 -18.79
C PHE A 121 7.67 -9.57 -19.49
N SER A 122 8.54 -8.71 -19.00
CA SER A 122 9.92 -8.58 -19.49
C SER A 122 10.87 -8.43 -18.33
N THR A 123 12.14 -8.80 -18.53
CA THR A 123 13.12 -8.80 -17.45
C THR A 123 14.44 -8.24 -17.99
N LEU A 124 15.08 -7.36 -17.24
CA LEU A 124 16.40 -6.83 -17.59
C LEU A 124 17.52 -7.76 -17.10
N THR A 125 17.24 -8.54 -16.06
CA THR A 125 18.12 -9.58 -15.54
C THR A 125 17.50 -10.95 -15.77
N GLN A 126 18.32 -11.94 -16.13
CA GLN A 126 17.85 -13.30 -16.41
C GLN A 126 17.37 -13.96 -15.12
N PHE A 127 16.24 -14.67 -15.21
CA PHE A 127 15.79 -15.54 -14.13
C PHE A 127 16.63 -16.83 -14.13
N THR A 128 17.31 -17.12 -13.01
CA THR A 128 18.25 -18.25 -12.89
C THR A 128 17.62 -19.44 -12.17
N ALA A 129 18.20 -20.63 -12.33
CA ALA A 129 17.78 -21.83 -11.60
C ALA A 129 17.95 -21.66 -10.08
N GLU A 130 18.99 -20.97 -9.64
CA GLU A 130 19.19 -20.62 -8.22
C GLU A 130 18.05 -19.75 -7.69
N LEU A 131 17.61 -18.75 -8.47
CA LEU A 131 16.45 -17.93 -8.10
C LEU A 131 15.17 -18.75 -8.06
N ALA A 132 14.98 -19.69 -8.98
CA ALA A 132 13.84 -20.60 -8.98
C ALA A 132 13.80 -21.44 -7.71
N GLU A 133 14.92 -22.07 -7.35
CA GLU A 133 15.02 -22.90 -6.15
C GLU A 133 14.85 -22.06 -4.87
N TRP A 134 15.50 -20.89 -4.82
CA TRP A 134 15.32 -19.95 -3.71
C TRP A 134 13.87 -19.46 -3.59
N SER A 135 13.11 -19.45 -4.68
CA SER A 135 11.72 -18.97 -4.67
C SER A 135 10.68 -20.06 -4.37
N ARG A 136 11.13 -21.30 -4.22
CA ARG A 136 10.24 -22.43 -4.01
C ARG A 136 9.52 -22.29 -2.65
N PRO A 137 8.19 -22.48 -2.60
CA PRO A 137 7.46 -22.54 -1.34
C PRO A 137 8.01 -23.65 -0.44
N PRO A 138 7.96 -23.48 0.90
CA PRO A 138 8.35 -24.54 1.82
C PRO A 138 7.40 -25.75 1.67
N PRO A 139 7.86 -26.99 1.94
CA PRO A 139 7.05 -28.20 1.80
C PRO A 139 5.69 -28.13 2.51
N ALA A 140 5.66 -27.60 3.73
CA ALA A 140 4.42 -27.43 4.49
C ALA A 140 3.37 -26.57 3.77
N ALA A 141 3.79 -25.54 3.01
CA ALA A 141 2.85 -24.72 2.24
C ALA A 141 2.32 -25.47 1.01
N LEU A 142 3.11 -26.38 0.43
CA LEU A 142 2.68 -27.22 -0.69
C LEU A 142 1.71 -28.32 -0.22
N GLU A 143 1.96 -28.90 0.95
CA GLU A 143 1.08 -29.89 1.59
C GLU A 143 -0.26 -29.25 1.97
N GLU A 144 -0.23 -28.04 2.53
CA GLU A 144 -1.45 -27.28 2.85
C GLU A 144 -2.26 -26.94 1.60
N GLU A 145 -1.62 -26.57 0.49
CA GLU A 145 -2.32 -26.33 -0.78
C GLU A 145 -3.08 -27.58 -1.26
N ILE A 146 -2.48 -28.77 -1.14
CA ILE A 146 -3.12 -30.04 -1.48
C ILE A 146 -4.34 -30.28 -0.57
N CYS A 147 -4.16 -30.11 0.75
CA CYS A 147 -5.23 -30.25 1.73
C CYS A 147 -6.41 -29.30 1.42
N LEU A 148 -6.13 -28.03 1.13
CA LEU A 148 -7.13 -27.03 0.80
C LEU A 148 -7.88 -27.36 -0.49
N GLN A 149 -7.21 -27.93 -1.49
CA GLN A 149 -7.86 -28.39 -2.73
C GLN A 149 -8.84 -29.54 -2.47
N GLU A 150 -8.45 -30.50 -1.63
CA GLU A 150 -9.33 -31.61 -1.24
C GLU A 150 -10.57 -31.10 -0.49
N LEU A 151 -10.36 -30.23 0.51
CA LEU A 151 -11.45 -29.61 1.26
C LEU A 151 -12.37 -28.77 0.36
N SER A 152 -11.81 -28.02 -0.59
CA SER A 152 -12.59 -27.27 -1.57
C SER A 152 -13.45 -28.21 -2.42
N HIS A 153 -12.91 -29.35 -2.86
CA HIS A 153 -13.65 -30.31 -3.66
C HIS A 153 -14.82 -30.92 -2.88
N ILE A 154 -14.58 -31.36 -1.65
CA ILE A 154 -15.62 -31.90 -0.76
C ILE A 154 -16.72 -30.85 -0.54
N THR A 155 -16.34 -29.61 -0.28
CA THR A 155 -17.29 -28.50 -0.04
C THR A 155 -18.14 -28.24 -1.28
N LEU A 156 -17.54 -28.18 -2.47
CA LEU A 156 -18.27 -27.97 -3.72
C LEU A 156 -19.24 -29.12 -4.03
N GLN A 157 -18.85 -30.37 -3.74
CA GLN A 157 -19.73 -31.54 -3.90
C GLN A 157 -20.95 -31.47 -2.97
N ALA A 158 -20.74 -31.13 -1.69
CA ALA A 158 -21.83 -31.00 -0.72
C ALA A 158 -22.83 -29.91 -1.14
N LEU A 159 -22.34 -28.74 -1.56
CA LEU A 159 -23.18 -27.65 -2.05
C LEU A 159 -23.98 -28.03 -3.31
N GLN A 160 -23.38 -28.78 -4.24
CA GLN A 160 -24.08 -29.29 -5.42
C GLN A 160 -25.20 -30.28 -5.06
N GLN A 161 -25.01 -31.11 -4.04
CA GLN A 161 -26.02 -32.04 -3.57
C GLN A 161 -27.20 -31.32 -2.89
N GLU A 162 -26.93 -30.26 -2.12
CA GLU A 162 -27.98 -29.42 -1.51
C GLU A 162 -28.80 -28.64 -2.53
N LEU A 163 -28.18 -28.19 -3.64
CA LEU A 163 -28.87 -27.49 -4.74
C LEU A 163 -29.76 -28.39 -5.60
N LEU A 164 -29.61 -29.71 -5.50
CA LEU A 164 -30.39 -30.71 -6.25
C LEU A 164 -31.58 -31.28 -5.42
N LEU A 165 -31.71 -30.86 -4.16
CA LEU A 165 -32.85 -31.15 -3.26
C LEU A 165 -33.83 -29.97 -3.23
#